data_AF-A0A2Z5GB46-F1
#
_entry.id   AF-A0A2Z5GB46-F1
#
_cell.length_a   1.000
_cell.length_b   1.000
_cell.length_c   1.000
_cell.angle_alpha   90.00
_cell.angle_beta   90.00
_cell.angle_gamma   90.00
#
_symmetry.space_group_name_H-M   'P 1'
#
loop_
_entity.id
_entity.type
_entity.pdbx_description
1 polymer ?
#
loop_
_entity_poly.entity_id
_entity_poly.type
_entity_poly.pdbx_seq_one_letter_code
_entity_poly.pdbx_strand_id
1 'polypeptide(L)'
;MYLHGGCDEVNWGGSVLSRKALQAKTRVEIWAEYLNSLHQISGGLGKQLIVWGDYVLHKEPEILSQLNKSIIVMDWNYADNSSADLRETFQKVSANGSRGIGAPALSCYKWGARVGTEQLRNVDAFADAYLGTKDPNSMGVIVTNWIPSRYVQNSIWDGFAYAAVALNEGTAAAQTSGFRRFVEKHYQAKWNESWGQVFQMIYESAPYQKDRESSSWMGLLLPVPWSSDKQLAALLESASPPANPFTQIRSLLVQLEVLVIKNLSDFQAFELSVEYLERMFWRETVVIERAVKTPIERAASDQLIRAIAERDQLLASALSKDWDEGRFSNAAAKREPVFDLQPKDQLLFQWERASAYSASLASDPERFHRLLESSTRMRSASERS
;
A
#
# COMPACT_ATOMS: atom_id res chain seq x y z
N MET A 1 18.41 -20.55 -14.83
CA MET A 1 18.25 -19.11 -14.55
C MET A 1 16.90 -18.67 -15.10
N TYR A 2 16.18 -17.80 -14.39
CA TYR A 2 14.82 -17.41 -14.71
C TYR A 2 14.75 -15.96 -15.21
N LEU A 3 13.72 -15.63 -15.99
CA LEU A 3 13.37 -14.28 -16.41
C LEU A 3 11.87 -14.08 -16.20
N HIS A 4 11.49 -13.04 -15.44
CA HIS A 4 10.09 -12.65 -15.34
C HIS A 4 9.72 -11.74 -16.51
N GLY A 5 8.81 -12.19 -17.37
CA GLY A 5 8.37 -11.48 -18.57
C GLY A 5 7.27 -10.44 -18.32
N GLY A 6 6.74 -10.36 -17.10
CA GLY A 6 5.59 -9.51 -16.78
C GLY A 6 4.33 -10.11 -17.40
N CYS A 7 3.76 -9.40 -18.38
CA CYS A 7 2.61 -9.83 -19.17
C CYS A 7 1.28 -9.83 -18.38
N ASP A 8 1.12 -8.91 -17.44
CA ASP A 8 -0.11 -8.63 -16.70
C ASP A 8 -0.98 -7.54 -17.36
N GLU A 9 -2.26 -7.47 -16.96
CA GLU A 9 -3.16 -6.34 -17.19
C GLU A 9 -3.29 -5.88 -18.66
N VAL A 10 -3.20 -6.82 -19.59
CA VAL A 10 -3.25 -6.58 -21.04
C VAL A 10 -4.53 -5.83 -21.43
N ASN A 11 -4.39 -4.75 -22.19
CA ASN A 11 -5.53 -4.06 -22.79
C ASN A 11 -5.76 -4.49 -24.25
N TRP A 12 -6.78 -5.32 -24.47
CA TRP A 12 -7.17 -5.80 -25.80
C TRP A 12 -7.79 -4.68 -26.65
N GLY A 13 -7.37 -4.58 -27.92
CA GLY A 13 -7.95 -3.61 -28.86
C GLY A 13 -7.45 -2.17 -28.69
N GLY A 14 -6.52 -1.91 -27.76
CA GLY A 14 -5.92 -0.59 -27.56
C GLY A 14 -5.12 -0.06 -28.75
N SER A 15 -4.67 -0.92 -29.67
CA SER A 15 -3.88 -0.53 -30.85
C SER A 15 -4.52 -1.01 -32.15
N VAL A 16 -4.14 -0.37 -33.28
CA VAL A 16 -4.58 -0.80 -34.62
C VAL A 16 -4.15 -2.24 -34.90
N LEU A 17 -2.95 -2.62 -34.45
CA LEU A 17 -2.42 -3.98 -34.63
C LEU A 17 -3.22 -5.01 -33.83
N SER A 18 -3.55 -4.72 -32.55
CA SER A 18 -4.34 -5.66 -31.75
C SER A 18 -5.76 -5.79 -32.28
N ARG A 19 -6.39 -4.70 -32.73
CA ARG A 19 -7.71 -4.76 -33.42
C ARG A 19 -7.67 -5.61 -34.68
N LYS A 20 -6.61 -5.49 -35.50
CA LYS A 20 -6.44 -6.31 -36.70
C LYS A 20 -6.22 -7.79 -36.36
N ALA A 21 -5.42 -8.09 -35.34
CA ALA A 21 -5.21 -9.47 -34.89
C ALA A 21 -6.52 -10.13 -34.44
N LEU A 22 -7.35 -9.38 -33.70
CA LEU A 22 -8.67 -9.83 -33.23
C LEU A 22 -9.68 -10.12 -34.35
N GLN A 23 -9.42 -9.68 -35.60
CA GLN A 23 -10.25 -10.05 -36.75
C GLN A 23 -9.92 -11.45 -37.28
N ALA A 24 -8.75 -12.00 -36.94
CA ALA A 24 -8.25 -13.26 -37.48
C ALA A 24 -8.12 -14.38 -36.44
N LYS A 25 -7.94 -14.04 -35.16
CA LYS A 25 -7.70 -14.98 -34.07
C LYS A 25 -8.44 -14.56 -32.80
N THR A 26 -8.76 -15.52 -31.96
CA THR A 26 -9.31 -15.28 -30.61
C THR A 26 -8.25 -14.67 -29.70
N ARG A 27 -8.68 -14.02 -28.61
CA ARG A 27 -7.78 -13.50 -27.56
C ARG A 27 -6.89 -14.60 -26.99
N VAL A 28 -7.48 -15.78 -26.76
CA VAL A 28 -6.79 -16.98 -26.26
C VAL A 28 -5.63 -17.37 -27.18
N GLU A 29 -5.89 -17.52 -28.48
CA GLU A 29 -4.87 -17.88 -29.47
C GLU A 29 -3.77 -16.82 -29.57
N ILE A 30 -4.16 -15.53 -29.65
CA ILE A 30 -3.20 -14.42 -29.75
C ILE A 30 -2.28 -14.40 -28.53
N TRP A 31 -2.84 -14.55 -27.33
CA TRP A 31 -2.06 -14.49 -26.10
C TRP A 31 -1.15 -15.69 -25.93
N ALA A 32 -1.66 -16.90 -26.18
CA ALA A 32 -0.87 -18.12 -26.09
C ALA A 32 0.31 -18.11 -27.07
N GLU A 33 0.09 -17.69 -28.32
CA GLU A 33 1.14 -17.55 -29.32
C GLU A 33 2.20 -16.52 -28.91
N TYR A 34 1.77 -15.38 -28.36
CA TYR A 34 2.67 -14.34 -27.88
C TYR A 34 3.56 -14.85 -26.74
N LEU A 35 2.97 -15.47 -25.70
CA LEU A 35 3.72 -16.00 -24.57
C LEU A 35 4.65 -17.15 -24.97
N ASN A 36 4.21 -18.03 -25.88
CA ASN A 36 5.04 -19.10 -26.43
C ASN A 36 6.21 -18.55 -27.26
N SER A 37 6.01 -17.46 -28.01
CA SER A 37 7.08 -16.79 -28.75
C SER A 37 8.11 -16.14 -27.82
N LEU A 38 7.65 -15.46 -26.77
CA LEU A 38 8.53 -14.92 -25.72
C LEU A 38 9.32 -16.03 -25.03
N HIS A 39 8.70 -17.18 -24.78
CA HIS A 39 9.36 -18.34 -24.21
C HIS A 39 10.50 -18.84 -25.10
N GLN A 40 10.29 -18.94 -26.42
CA GLN A 40 11.34 -19.33 -27.37
C GLN A 40 12.51 -18.34 -27.36
N ILE A 41 12.23 -17.05 -27.35
CA ILE A 41 13.27 -16.00 -27.28
C ILE A 41 14.06 -16.10 -25.97
N SER A 42 13.36 -16.20 -24.83
CA SER A 42 13.96 -16.41 -23.51
C SER A 42 14.82 -17.68 -23.46
N GLY A 43 14.34 -18.77 -24.05
CA GLY A 43 15.02 -20.05 -24.15
C GLY A 43 16.32 -19.96 -24.97
N GLY A 44 16.32 -19.20 -26.06
CA GLY A 44 17.52 -18.89 -26.85
C GLY A 44 18.61 -18.16 -26.06
N LEU A 45 18.25 -17.48 -24.96
CA LEU A 45 19.16 -16.84 -24.01
C LEU A 45 19.50 -17.72 -22.79
N GLY A 46 19.09 -18.99 -22.81
CA GLY A 46 19.27 -19.94 -21.70
C GLY A 46 18.46 -19.59 -20.46
N LYS A 47 17.31 -18.91 -20.60
CA LYS A 47 16.41 -18.52 -19.50
C LYS A 47 15.07 -19.23 -19.59
N GLN A 48 14.52 -19.60 -18.44
CA GLN A 48 13.13 -20.03 -18.32
C GLN A 48 12.22 -18.83 -18.04
N LEU A 49 11.10 -18.75 -18.77
CA LEU A 49 10.16 -17.64 -18.68
C LEU A 49 9.17 -17.86 -17.52
N ILE A 50 9.00 -16.83 -16.69
CA ILE A 50 7.93 -16.68 -15.71
C ILE A 50 6.99 -15.58 -16.22
N VAL A 51 5.68 -15.78 -16.12
CA VAL A 51 4.66 -14.80 -16.52
C VAL A 51 3.63 -14.63 -15.42
N TRP A 52 3.03 -13.45 -15.33
CA TRP A 52 1.88 -13.22 -14.45
C TRP A 52 0.68 -14.07 -14.87
N GLY A 53 -0.06 -14.55 -13.87
CA GLY A 53 -1.18 -15.47 -14.04
C GLY A 53 -2.55 -14.81 -14.16
N ASP A 54 -2.72 -13.49 -14.09
CA ASP A 54 -4.05 -12.86 -14.05
C ASP A 54 -4.92 -13.21 -15.25
N TYR A 55 -4.38 -13.16 -16.47
CA TYR A 55 -5.13 -13.61 -17.64
C TYR A 55 -5.25 -15.12 -17.72
N VAL A 56 -4.14 -15.83 -17.45
CA VAL A 56 -4.02 -17.28 -17.65
C VAL A 56 -4.83 -18.09 -16.63
N LEU A 57 -5.08 -17.55 -15.45
CA LEU A 57 -5.74 -18.24 -14.33
C LEU A 57 -7.12 -17.68 -14.04
N HIS A 58 -7.29 -16.35 -14.14
CA HIS A 58 -8.47 -15.67 -13.58
C HIS A 58 -9.41 -15.07 -14.65
N LYS A 59 -8.90 -14.64 -15.81
CA LYS A 59 -9.74 -13.99 -16.85
C LYS A 59 -10.08 -14.88 -18.04
N GLU A 60 -9.11 -15.63 -18.57
CA GLU A 60 -9.23 -16.46 -19.79
C GLU A 60 -8.47 -17.78 -19.59
N PRO A 61 -8.94 -18.68 -18.70
CA PRO A 61 -8.22 -19.87 -18.28
C PRO A 61 -7.94 -20.89 -19.39
N GLU A 62 -8.65 -20.79 -20.52
CA GLU A 62 -8.40 -21.61 -21.71
C GLU A 62 -6.97 -21.44 -22.26
N ILE A 63 -6.35 -20.28 -22.01
CA ILE A 63 -4.97 -19.97 -22.41
C ILE A 63 -3.99 -20.99 -21.84
N LEU A 64 -4.19 -21.41 -20.58
CA LEU A 64 -3.29 -22.33 -19.87
C LEU A 64 -3.05 -23.64 -20.64
N SER A 65 -4.09 -24.13 -21.33
CA SER A 65 -4.01 -25.37 -22.13
C SER A 65 -3.08 -25.25 -23.34
N GLN A 66 -2.96 -24.04 -23.92
CA GLN A 66 -2.18 -23.74 -25.12
C GLN A 66 -0.74 -23.27 -24.82
N LEU A 67 -0.42 -23.01 -23.55
CA LEU A 67 0.94 -22.61 -23.17
C LEU A 67 1.91 -23.79 -23.19
N ASN A 68 3.14 -23.49 -23.60
CA ASN A 68 4.27 -24.38 -23.41
C ASN A 68 4.44 -24.68 -21.92
N LYS A 69 4.46 -25.96 -21.55
CA LYS A 69 4.50 -26.41 -20.14
C LYS A 69 5.76 -25.98 -19.38
N SER A 70 6.80 -25.55 -20.10
CA SER A 70 8.02 -25.00 -19.50
C SER A 70 7.86 -23.56 -19.00
N ILE A 71 6.83 -22.83 -19.45
CA ILE A 71 6.47 -21.52 -18.91
C ILE A 71 5.96 -21.70 -17.49
N ILE A 72 6.49 -20.89 -16.57
CA ILE A 72 6.08 -20.90 -15.17
C ILE A 72 5.01 -19.82 -15.00
N VAL A 73 3.88 -20.17 -14.40
CA VAL A 73 2.77 -19.25 -14.14
C VAL A 73 2.88 -18.71 -12.72
N MET A 74 2.91 -17.39 -12.57
CA MET A 74 2.99 -16.72 -11.29
C MET A 74 1.63 -16.14 -10.92
N ASP A 75 0.94 -16.82 -10.00
CA ASP A 75 -0.41 -16.49 -9.54
C ASP A 75 -0.37 -15.33 -8.54
N TRP A 76 -0.87 -14.17 -8.95
CA TRP A 76 -0.97 -13.01 -8.08
C TRP A 76 -2.43 -12.72 -7.76
N ASN A 77 -2.71 -12.55 -6.47
CA ASN A 77 -3.99 -12.09 -5.95
C ASN A 77 -3.73 -11.39 -4.61
N TYR A 78 -4.17 -10.15 -4.47
CA TYR A 78 -3.85 -9.31 -3.30
C TYR A 78 -5.03 -9.14 -2.34
N ALA A 79 -6.19 -9.72 -2.67
CA ALA A 79 -7.42 -9.62 -1.89
C ALA A 79 -7.78 -10.93 -1.20
N ASP A 80 -7.46 -12.08 -1.82
CA ASP A 80 -7.85 -13.38 -1.29
C ASP A 80 -7.01 -13.79 -0.07
N ASN A 81 -7.73 -14.17 0.98
CA ASN A 81 -7.18 -14.68 2.25
C ASN A 81 -7.57 -16.15 2.49
N SER A 82 -8.11 -16.82 1.47
CA SER A 82 -8.52 -18.22 1.50
C SER A 82 -7.44 -19.10 0.88
N SER A 83 -6.71 -19.86 1.71
CA SER A 83 -5.70 -20.81 1.22
C SER A 83 -6.33 -21.95 0.42
N ALA A 84 -7.62 -22.24 0.62
CA ALA A 84 -8.35 -23.25 -0.15
C ALA A 84 -8.55 -22.82 -1.61
N ASP A 85 -9.01 -21.59 -1.85
CA ASP A 85 -9.28 -21.07 -3.19
C ASP A 85 -7.98 -20.88 -3.99
N LEU A 86 -6.93 -20.41 -3.32
CA LEU A 86 -5.59 -20.31 -3.89
C LEU A 86 -5.01 -21.69 -4.23
N ARG A 87 -5.27 -22.71 -3.39
CA ARG A 87 -4.84 -24.08 -3.66
C ARG A 87 -5.59 -24.69 -4.84
N GLU A 88 -6.89 -24.43 -4.99
CA GLU A 88 -7.66 -24.86 -6.15
C GLU A 88 -7.09 -24.26 -7.44
N THR A 89 -6.74 -22.97 -7.40
CA THR A 89 -6.09 -22.28 -8.51
C THR A 89 -4.76 -22.94 -8.88
N PHE A 90 -3.90 -23.20 -7.90
CA PHE A 90 -2.64 -23.92 -8.12
C PHE A 90 -2.85 -25.34 -8.68
N GLN A 91 -3.87 -26.07 -8.21
CA GLN A 91 -4.18 -27.41 -8.71
C GLN A 91 -4.52 -27.42 -10.20
N LYS A 92 -5.17 -26.36 -10.72
CA LYS A 92 -5.42 -26.21 -12.17
C LYS A 92 -4.11 -26.06 -12.95
N VAL A 93 -3.15 -25.29 -12.41
CA VAL A 93 -1.80 -25.14 -13.00
C VAL A 93 -1.06 -26.47 -13.03
N SER A 94 -1.04 -27.20 -11.91
CA SER A 94 -0.35 -28.47 -11.82
C SER A 94 -1.00 -29.56 -12.68
N ALA A 95 -2.34 -29.64 -12.70
CA ALA A 95 -3.07 -30.59 -13.53
C ALA A 95 -2.82 -30.38 -15.04
N ASN A 96 -2.49 -29.14 -15.45
CA ASN A 96 -2.07 -28.83 -16.81
C ASN A 96 -0.62 -29.28 -17.14
N GLY A 97 0.13 -29.75 -16.14
CA GLY A 97 1.56 -30.06 -16.24
C GLY A 97 2.47 -28.83 -16.22
N SER A 98 1.93 -27.66 -15.85
CA SER A 98 2.69 -26.42 -15.69
C SER A 98 3.19 -26.25 -14.26
N ARG A 99 4.21 -25.41 -14.08
CA ARG A 99 4.73 -25.04 -12.77
C ARG A 99 4.14 -23.71 -12.31
N GLY A 100 3.87 -23.60 -11.01
CA GLY A 100 3.24 -22.44 -10.38
C GLY A 100 4.13 -21.78 -9.32
N ILE A 101 4.07 -20.45 -9.24
CA ILE A 101 4.60 -19.65 -8.14
C ILE A 101 3.45 -18.83 -7.54
N GLY A 102 3.30 -18.85 -6.22
CA GLY A 102 2.38 -17.96 -5.52
C GLY A 102 2.96 -16.55 -5.36
N ALA A 103 2.15 -15.52 -5.52
CA ALA A 103 2.59 -14.13 -5.48
C ALA A 103 1.67 -13.22 -4.64
N PRO A 104 1.67 -13.36 -3.30
CA PRO A 104 0.98 -12.40 -2.44
C PRO A 104 1.64 -11.02 -2.56
N ALA A 105 0.94 -10.00 -2.08
CA ALA A 105 1.54 -8.68 -1.90
C ALA A 105 1.75 -8.38 -0.43
N LEU A 106 2.95 -7.91 -0.09
CA LEU A 106 3.15 -7.19 1.17
C LEU A 106 2.45 -5.83 1.11
N SER A 107 2.65 -5.08 0.02
CA SER A 107 1.93 -3.82 -0.25
C SER A 107 1.42 -3.79 -1.68
N CYS A 108 0.18 -3.34 -1.85
CA CYS A 108 -0.55 -3.28 -3.11
C CYS A 108 -1.35 -1.97 -3.21
N TYR A 109 -2.17 -1.83 -4.25
CA TYR A 109 -2.94 -0.62 -4.52
C TYR A 109 -3.89 -0.20 -3.39
N LYS A 110 -4.32 -1.14 -2.54
CA LYS A 110 -5.25 -0.90 -1.44
C LYS A 110 -4.66 -0.06 -0.30
N TRP A 111 -3.34 0.00 -0.18
CA TRP A 111 -2.66 0.55 1.01
C TRP A 111 -1.88 1.83 0.72
N GLY A 112 -1.63 2.59 1.79
CA GLY A 112 -0.76 3.77 1.77
C GLY A 112 0.62 3.48 2.35
N ALA A 113 1.04 4.30 3.31
CA ALA A 113 2.36 4.22 3.94
C ALA A 113 2.63 2.91 4.70
N ARG A 114 1.57 2.24 5.15
CA ARG A 114 1.59 1.00 5.92
C ARG A 114 0.47 0.08 5.46
N VAL A 115 0.68 -1.22 5.65
CA VAL A 115 -0.29 -2.26 5.32
C VAL A 115 -0.93 -2.82 6.58
N GLY A 116 -2.14 -3.36 6.44
CA GLY A 116 -2.90 -3.90 7.56
C GLY A 116 -2.85 -5.41 7.67
N THR A 117 -3.52 -5.94 8.70
CA THR A 117 -3.57 -7.37 9.02
C THR A 117 -4.01 -8.24 7.85
N GLU A 118 -4.91 -7.75 6.98
CA GLU A 118 -5.35 -8.48 5.80
C GLU A 118 -4.20 -8.83 4.85
N GLN A 119 -3.15 -8.01 4.79
CA GLN A 119 -1.99 -8.28 3.94
C GLN A 119 -1.07 -9.36 4.53
N LEU A 120 -1.02 -9.48 5.85
CA LEU A 120 -0.38 -10.62 6.50
C LEU A 120 -1.16 -11.91 6.25
N ARG A 121 -2.50 -11.84 6.28
CA ARG A 121 -3.38 -12.97 5.95
C ARG A 121 -3.24 -13.43 4.50
N ASN A 122 -3.04 -12.49 3.57
CA ASN A 122 -2.78 -12.81 2.17
C ASN A 122 -1.45 -13.58 2.02
N VAL A 123 -0.39 -13.12 2.70
CA VAL A 123 0.89 -13.85 2.76
C VAL A 123 0.70 -15.24 3.35
N ASP A 124 -0.03 -15.37 4.46
CA ASP A 124 -0.31 -16.65 5.09
C ASP A 124 -1.06 -17.61 4.15
N ALA A 125 -2.09 -17.10 3.46
CA ALA A 125 -2.92 -17.89 2.55
C ALA A 125 -2.10 -18.46 1.38
N PHE A 126 -1.21 -17.66 0.79
CA PHE A 126 -0.30 -18.12 -0.26
C PHE A 126 0.75 -19.09 0.26
N ALA A 127 1.30 -18.85 1.46
CA ALA A 127 2.24 -19.78 2.09
C ALA A 127 1.60 -21.15 2.29
N ASP A 128 0.40 -21.20 2.88
CA ASP A 128 -0.32 -22.46 3.13
C ASP A 128 -0.76 -23.16 1.82
N ALA A 129 -1.12 -22.40 0.78
CA ALA A 129 -1.55 -22.94 -0.51
C ALA A 129 -0.38 -23.55 -1.30
N TYR A 130 0.72 -22.82 -1.45
CA TYR A 130 1.84 -23.19 -2.33
C TYR A 130 2.95 -23.95 -1.61
N LEU A 131 3.18 -23.74 -0.32
CA LEU A 131 4.21 -24.46 0.44
C LEU A 131 3.65 -25.64 1.25
N GLY A 132 2.33 -25.67 1.50
CA GLY A 132 1.66 -26.77 2.18
C GLY A 132 1.46 -28.03 1.34
N THR A 133 1.87 -28.02 0.06
CA THR A 133 1.74 -29.15 -0.87
C THR A 133 3.09 -29.85 -1.11
N LYS A 134 3.05 -31.15 -1.44
CA LYS A 134 4.22 -31.93 -1.88
C LYS A 134 4.36 -31.98 -3.40
N ASP A 135 3.48 -31.27 -4.12
CA ASP A 135 3.49 -31.24 -5.57
C ASP A 135 4.77 -30.58 -6.10
N PRO A 136 5.61 -31.28 -6.88
CA PRO A 136 6.86 -30.73 -7.41
C PRO A 136 6.65 -29.59 -8.41
N ASN A 137 5.42 -29.38 -8.90
CA ASN A 137 5.09 -28.24 -9.75
C ASN A 137 4.88 -26.95 -8.96
N SER A 138 4.78 -27.01 -7.63
CA SER A 138 4.83 -25.81 -6.79
C SER A 138 6.27 -25.37 -6.63
N MET A 139 6.59 -24.19 -7.12
CA MET A 139 7.93 -23.59 -7.02
C MET A 139 8.08 -22.66 -5.81
N GLY A 140 7.05 -22.58 -4.97
CA GLY A 140 7.01 -21.75 -3.77
C GLY A 140 6.34 -20.40 -3.99
N VAL A 141 6.78 -19.39 -3.23
CA VAL A 141 6.12 -18.09 -3.13
C VAL A 141 7.14 -16.96 -3.28
N ILE A 142 6.77 -15.91 -4.01
CA ILE A 142 7.52 -14.66 -4.10
C ILE A 142 6.61 -13.52 -3.63
N VAL A 143 6.99 -12.87 -2.53
CA VAL A 143 6.23 -11.74 -1.98
C VAL A 143 6.49 -10.49 -2.81
N THR A 144 5.43 -9.88 -3.32
CA THR A 144 5.49 -8.65 -4.12
C THR A 144 5.33 -7.41 -3.23
N ASN A 145 5.87 -6.27 -3.68
CA ASN A 145 5.74 -5.00 -2.98
C ASN A 145 5.69 -3.87 -4.00
N TRP A 146 4.55 -3.20 -4.10
CA TRP A 146 4.24 -2.31 -5.22
C TRP A 146 4.34 -0.83 -4.86
N ILE A 147 4.83 -0.05 -5.84
CA ILE A 147 4.91 1.41 -5.85
C ILE A 147 5.69 1.97 -4.64
N PRO A 148 7.03 2.06 -4.75
CA PRO A 148 7.89 2.56 -3.68
C PRO A 148 7.56 3.97 -3.18
N SER A 149 6.90 4.81 -4.00
CA SER A 149 6.50 6.16 -3.60
C SER A 149 5.30 6.22 -2.63
N ARG A 150 4.67 5.09 -2.30
CA ARG A 150 3.57 4.99 -1.31
C ARG A 150 4.03 5.05 0.14
N TYR A 151 5.26 4.66 0.42
CA TYR A 151 5.75 4.44 1.78
C TYR A 151 7.14 5.03 2.00
N VAL A 152 7.47 5.28 3.27
CA VAL A 152 8.78 5.72 3.75
C VAL A 152 9.79 4.58 3.56
N GLN A 153 10.98 4.86 3.04
CA GLN A 153 11.94 3.80 2.77
C GLN A 153 12.34 3.08 4.06
N ASN A 154 12.59 1.77 4.01
CA ASN A 154 12.96 0.94 5.17
C ASN A 154 11.91 0.85 6.30
N SER A 155 10.75 1.53 6.18
CA SER A 155 9.74 1.53 7.24
C SER A 155 8.91 0.25 7.33
N ILE A 156 9.10 -0.72 6.43
CA ILE A 156 8.26 -1.93 6.25
C ILE A 156 9.02 -3.26 6.41
N TRP A 157 10.24 -3.23 6.97
CA TRP A 157 11.05 -4.45 7.17
C TRP A 157 10.36 -5.50 8.06
N ASP A 158 9.50 -5.06 8.98
CA ASP A 158 8.73 -5.93 9.85
C ASP A 158 7.81 -6.88 9.07
N GLY A 159 7.19 -6.40 7.99
CA GLY A 159 6.32 -7.21 7.13
C GLY A 159 7.10 -8.23 6.29
N PHE A 160 8.26 -7.85 5.77
CA PHE A 160 9.16 -8.79 5.09
C PHE A 160 9.72 -9.84 6.04
N ALA A 161 10.05 -9.46 7.29
CA ALA A 161 10.49 -10.39 8.31
C ALA A 161 9.38 -11.38 8.70
N TYR A 162 8.14 -10.90 8.86
CA TYR A 162 6.98 -11.77 9.06
C TYR A 162 6.84 -12.78 7.92
N ALA A 163 6.84 -12.30 6.67
CA ALA A 163 6.70 -13.16 5.50
C ALA A 163 7.85 -14.17 5.39
N ALA A 164 9.08 -13.78 5.72
CA ALA A 164 10.21 -14.69 5.75
C ALA A 164 9.99 -15.83 6.75
N VAL A 165 9.43 -15.56 7.94
CA VAL A 165 9.10 -16.62 8.90
C VAL A 165 7.97 -17.50 8.36
N ALA A 166 6.91 -16.90 7.78
CA ALA A 166 5.78 -17.65 7.24
C ALA A 166 6.21 -18.64 6.14
N LEU A 167 7.08 -18.19 5.23
CA LEU A 167 7.54 -19.00 4.10
C LEU A 167 8.60 -20.06 4.47
N ASN A 168 9.38 -19.85 5.53
CA ASN A 168 10.43 -20.81 5.93
C ASN A 168 9.98 -21.78 7.01
N GLU A 169 9.12 -21.35 7.92
CA GLU A 169 8.77 -22.09 9.14
C GLU A 169 7.25 -22.30 9.31
N GLY A 170 6.44 -21.74 8.41
CA GLY A 170 4.99 -21.85 8.44
C GLY A 170 4.29 -20.66 9.11
N THR A 171 3.03 -20.48 8.76
CA THR A 171 2.17 -19.36 9.16
C THR A 171 1.97 -19.29 10.68
N ALA A 172 1.78 -20.44 11.35
CA ALA A 172 1.67 -20.50 12.80
C ALA A 172 2.91 -19.92 13.54
N ALA A 173 4.11 -20.17 13.01
CA ALA A 173 5.36 -19.64 13.57
C ALA A 173 5.46 -18.12 13.37
N ALA A 174 5.03 -17.61 12.22
CA ALA A 174 5.00 -16.18 11.90
C ALA A 174 4.01 -15.43 12.80
N GLN A 175 2.80 -15.94 12.95
CA GLN A 175 1.75 -15.36 13.81
C GLN A 175 2.19 -15.32 15.28
N THR A 176 2.86 -16.37 15.76
CA THR A 176 3.26 -16.47 17.17
C THR A 176 4.52 -15.65 17.48
N SER A 177 5.46 -15.56 16.55
CA SER A 177 6.83 -15.09 16.87
C SER A 177 7.50 -14.21 15.82
N GLY A 178 6.87 -13.96 14.67
CA GLY A 178 7.45 -13.22 13.55
C GLY A 178 7.95 -11.83 13.96
N PHE A 179 7.09 -11.02 14.55
CA PHE A 179 7.45 -9.67 15.01
C PHE A 179 8.45 -9.68 16.17
N ARG A 180 8.32 -10.63 17.09
CA ARG A 180 9.30 -10.82 18.16
C ARG A 180 10.70 -11.07 17.61
N ARG A 181 10.82 -12.02 16.69
CA ARG A 181 12.10 -12.34 16.03
C ARG A 181 12.64 -11.15 15.24
N PHE A 182 11.77 -10.38 14.59
CA PHE A 182 12.16 -9.15 13.91
C PHE A 182 12.80 -8.16 14.90
N VAL A 183 12.14 -7.83 16.00
CA VAL A 183 12.67 -6.90 17.02
C VAL A 183 14.00 -7.40 17.60
N GLU A 184 14.05 -8.67 18.03
CA GLU A 184 15.24 -9.24 18.66
C GLU A 184 16.43 -9.35 17.69
N LYS A 185 16.19 -9.57 16.39
CA LYS A 185 17.25 -9.75 15.38
C LYS A 185 17.65 -8.47 14.66
N HIS A 186 16.68 -7.69 14.21
CA HIS A 186 16.90 -6.50 13.38
C HIS A 186 17.24 -5.29 14.25
N TYR A 187 16.49 -5.04 15.32
CA TYR A 187 16.76 -3.94 16.26
C TYR A 187 17.73 -4.32 17.39
N GLN A 188 18.02 -5.61 17.58
CA GLN A 188 18.75 -6.12 18.74
C GLN A 188 18.15 -5.65 20.08
N ALA A 189 16.83 -5.44 20.10
CA ALA A 189 16.08 -5.00 21.26
C ALA A 189 15.41 -6.21 21.95
N LYS A 190 15.29 -6.18 23.28
CA LYS A 190 14.51 -7.19 24.01
C LYS A 190 13.02 -6.98 23.75
N TRP A 191 12.32 -8.04 23.35
CA TRP A 191 10.86 -8.01 23.21
C TRP A 191 10.15 -7.72 24.54
N ASN A 192 9.10 -6.91 24.48
CA ASN A 192 8.23 -6.56 25.61
C ASN A 192 6.79 -6.30 25.12
N GLU A 193 5.88 -6.03 26.04
CA GLU A 193 4.46 -5.79 25.73
C GLU A 193 4.27 -4.56 24.84
N SER A 194 5.06 -3.50 25.01
CA SER A 194 4.99 -2.29 24.18
C SER A 194 5.29 -2.56 22.71
N TRP A 195 6.29 -3.41 22.41
CA TRP A 195 6.53 -3.87 21.03
C TRP A 195 5.32 -4.63 20.47
N GLY A 196 4.75 -5.55 21.25
CA GLY A 196 3.55 -6.29 20.87
C GLY A 196 2.38 -5.37 20.55
N GLN A 197 2.15 -4.38 21.41
CA GLN A 197 1.10 -3.38 21.24
C GLN A 197 1.31 -2.53 19.99
N VAL A 198 2.53 -2.05 19.73
CA VAL A 198 2.84 -1.28 18.51
C VAL A 198 2.50 -2.07 17.24
N PHE A 199 2.96 -3.32 17.13
CA PHE A 199 2.69 -4.14 15.95
C PHE A 199 1.21 -4.50 15.82
N GLN A 200 0.54 -4.83 16.91
CA GLN A 200 -0.90 -5.07 16.87
C GLN A 200 -1.64 -3.83 16.35
N MET A 201 -1.40 -2.67 16.97
CA MET A 201 -2.12 -1.44 16.62
C MET A 201 -1.83 -0.97 15.20
N ILE A 202 -0.57 -1.04 14.72
CA ILE A 202 -0.24 -0.53 13.38
C ILE A 202 -0.87 -1.37 12.26
N TYR A 203 -0.96 -2.70 12.43
CA TYR A 203 -1.57 -3.57 11.43
C TYR A 203 -3.12 -3.57 11.53
N GLU A 204 -3.69 -3.43 12.72
CA GLU A 204 -5.14 -3.29 12.88
C GLU A 204 -5.67 -1.93 12.41
N SER A 205 -4.85 -0.88 12.55
CA SER A 205 -5.25 0.51 12.23
C SER A 205 -4.78 1.00 10.87
N ALA A 206 -4.05 0.20 10.09
CA ALA A 206 -3.52 0.65 8.81
C ALA A 206 -4.66 1.12 7.89
N PRO A 207 -4.58 2.35 7.35
CA PRO A 207 -5.67 2.88 6.57
C PRO A 207 -5.64 2.35 5.14
N TYR A 208 -6.82 2.17 4.54
CA TYR A 208 -6.97 1.49 3.26
C TYR A 208 -7.89 2.26 2.30
N GLN A 209 -7.70 2.03 1.00
CA GLN A 209 -8.61 2.52 -0.03
C GLN A 209 -9.83 1.62 -0.10
N LYS A 210 -11.02 2.19 0.07
CA LYS A 210 -12.27 1.47 -0.19
C LYS A 210 -12.39 1.20 -1.69
N ASP A 211 -12.48 -0.06 -2.06
CA ASP A 211 -12.76 -0.52 -3.41
C ASP A 211 -14.05 -1.37 -3.44
N ARG A 212 -14.38 -1.94 -4.60
CA ARG A 212 -15.58 -2.78 -4.77
C ARG A 212 -15.49 -4.08 -3.97
N GLU A 213 -14.29 -4.58 -3.69
CA GLU A 213 -14.04 -5.88 -3.05
C GLU A 213 -13.96 -5.73 -1.52
N SER A 214 -13.63 -4.54 -1.01
CA SER A 214 -13.47 -4.23 0.41
C SER A 214 -14.73 -3.67 1.08
N SER A 215 -15.91 -3.80 0.48
CA SER A 215 -17.13 -3.08 0.90
C SER A 215 -17.63 -3.44 2.32
N SER A 216 -17.13 -4.52 2.92
CA SER A 216 -17.50 -5.02 4.25
C SER A 216 -16.56 -4.57 5.38
N TRP A 217 -15.43 -3.92 5.09
CA TRP A 217 -14.43 -3.62 6.11
C TRP A 217 -14.67 -2.26 6.80
N MET A 218 -14.69 -2.24 8.14
CA MET A 218 -14.91 -1.03 8.96
C MET A 218 -13.61 -0.30 9.38
N GLY A 219 -12.48 -0.56 8.69
CA GLY A 219 -11.19 0.08 9.02
C GLY A 219 -11.13 1.58 8.67
N LEU A 220 -9.99 2.21 8.96
CA LEU A 220 -9.74 3.60 8.60
C LEU A 220 -9.59 3.76 7.07
N LEU A 221 -10.25 4.76 6.50
CA LEU A 221 -10.06 5.10 5.08
C LEU A 221 -8.73 5.82 4.90
N LEU A 222 -8.02 5.49 3.81
CA LEU A 222 -6.76 6.12 3.43
C LEU A 222 -7.00 7.57 2.98
N PRO A 223 -6.60 8.57 3.80
CA PRO A 223 -6.77 9.95 3.42
C PRO A 223 -5.63 10.40 2.52
N VAL A 224 -5.87 11.45 1.73
CA VAL A 224 -4.86 12.20 0.98
C VAL A 224 -4.86 13.60 1.55
N PRO A 225 -3.70 14.19 1.91
CA PRO A 225 -3.69 15.44 2.64
C PRO A 225 -4.28 16.54 1.74
N TRP A 226 -5.22 17.31 2.30
CA TRP A 226 -5.83 18.41 1.57
C TRP A 226 -4.77 19.44 1.18
N SER A 227 -4.81 19.86 -0.08
CA SER A 227 -3.83 20.78 -0.70
C SER A 227 -4.51 21.85 -1.56
N SER A 228 -5.82 22.06 -1.35
CA SER A 228 -6.62 23.08 -2.05
C SER A 228 -7.91 23.41 -1.28
N ASP A 229 -8.50 24.57 -1.57
CA ASP A 229 -9.78 25.01 -0.98
C ASP A 229 -10.88 23.99 -1.21
N LYS A 230 -10.94 23.40 -2.41
CA LYS A 230 -11.93 22.38 -2.77
C LYS A 230 -11.83 21.14 -1.89
N GLN A 231 -10.60 20.64 -1.67
CA GLN A 231 -10.39 19.46 -0.83
C GLN A 231 -10.66 19.75 0.65
N LEU A 232 -10.27 20.94 1.12
CA LEU A 232 -10.56 21.36 2.49
C LEU A 232 -12.06 21.56 2.71
N ALA A 233 -12.78 22.16 1.76
CA ALA A 233 -14.23 22.29 1.82
C ALA A 233 -14.91 20.90 1.85
N ALA A 234 -14.49 19.97 1.00
CA ALA A 234 -15.02 18.60 0.99
C ALA A 234 -14.77 17.87 2.32
N LEU A 235 -13.60 18.05 2.95
CA LEU A 235 -13.33 17.54 4.29
C LEU A 235 -14.31 18.13 5.32
N LEU A 236 -14.55 19.43 5.24
CA LEU A 236 -15.45 20.16 6.14
C LEU A 236 -16.94 19.79 5.94
N GLU A 237 -17.30 19.09 4.88
CA GLU A 237 -18.64 18.51 4.72
C GLU A 237 -18.81 17.20 5.52
N SER A 238 -17.71 16.54 5.91
CA SER A 238 -17.74 15.31 6.71
C SER A 238 -18.23 15.57 8.14
N ALA A 239 -19.20 14.78 8.61
CA ALA A 239 -19.90 15.03 9.87
C ALA A 239 -19.05 14.79 11.13
N SER A 240 -18.07 13.88 11.09
CA SER A 240 -17.33 13.45 12.28
C SER A 240 -15.82 13.37 12.05
N PRO A 241 -14.99 13.84 13.01
CA PRO A 241 -13.56 13.65 12.94
C PRO A 241 -13.20 12.16 13.00
N PRO A 242 -12.24 11.69 12.19
CA PRO A 242 -11.79 10.31 12.28
C PRO A 242 -11.02 10.06 13.59
N ALA A 243 -11.05 8.82 14.09
CA ALA A 243 -10.18 8.41 15.17
C ALA A 243 -8.72 8.42 14.73
N ASN A 244 -7.80 8.83 15.62
CA ASN A 244 -6.36 8.87 15.35
C ASN A 244 -5.58 7.94 16.29
N PRO A 245 -5.53 6.62 16.01
CA PRO A 245 -4.81 5.66 16.85
C PRO A 245 -3.29 5.86 16.81
N PHE A 246 -2.77 6.54 15.80
CA PHE A 246 -1.33 6.69 15.56
C PHE A 246 -0.64 7.58 16.60
N THR A 247 -1.38 8.44 17.31
CA THR A 247 -0.84 9.23 18.43
C THR A 247 -0.29 8.33 19.53
N GLN A 248 -1.03 7.27 19.88
CA GLN A 248 -0.61 6.31 20.89
C GLN A 248 0.56 5.44 20.37
N ILE A 249 0.49 4.99 19.12
CA ILE A 249 1.58 4.20 18.49
C ILE A 249 2.88 5.00 18.51
N ARG A 250 2.85 6.28 18.11
CA ARG A 250 4.01 7.17 18.14
C ARG A 250 4.56 7.34 19.55
N SER A 251 3.69 7.51 20.54
CA SER A 251 4.11 7.65 21.94
C SER A 251 4.85 6.41 22.46
N LEU A 252 4.42 5.22 22.03
CA LEU A 252 5.11 3.97 22.33
C LEU A 252 6.45 3.87 21.59
N LEU A 253 6.52 4.28 20.32
CA LEU A 253 7.77 4.26 19.55
C LEU A 253 8.84 5.15 20.17
N VAL A 254 8.50 6.37 20.60
CA VAL A 254 9.45 7.27 21.31
C VAL A 254 10.02 6.59 22.57
N GLN A 255 9.22 5.82 23.29
CA GLN A 255 9.68 5.08 24.47
C GLN A 255 10.57 3.88 24.10
N LEU A 256 10.33 3.28 22.94
CA LEU A 256 11.05 2.09 22.46
C LEU A 256 12.38 2.42 21.78
N GLU A 257 12.57 3.65 21.28
CA GLU A 257 13.79 4.07 20.57
C GLU A 257 15.06 3.78 21.39
N VAL A 258 15.05 4.09 22.69
CA VAL A 258 16.20 3.87 23.58
C VAL A 258 16.58 2.40 23.76
N LEU A 259 15.72 1.47 23.35
CA LEU A 259 15.96 0.03 23.39
C LEU A 259 16.55 -0.50 22.07
N VAL A 260 16.56 0.31 21.00
CA VAL A 260 17.06 -0.07 19.68
C VAL A 260 18.58 0.04 19.66
N ILE A 261 19.27 -1.10 19.55
CA ILE A 261 20.73 -1.17 19.56
C ILE A 261 21.28 -1.18 18.13
N LYS A 262 20.53 -1.74 17.17
CA LYS A 262 20.94 -1.90 15.78
C LYS A 262 19.88 -1.37 14.83
N ASN A 263 20.31 -0.89 13.65
CA ASN A 263 19.44 -0.39 12.59
C ASN A 263 18.51 0.75 13.06
N LEU A 264 19.05 1.68 13.85
CA LEU A 264 18.31 2.83 14.36
C LEU A 264 17.70 3.68 13.22
N SER A 265 18.38 3.81 12.09
CA SER A 265 17.83 4.50 10.90
C SER A 265 16.54 3.86 10.38
N ASP A 266 16.47 2.52 10.36
CA ASP A 266 15.29 1.79 9.90
C ASP A 266 14.14 1.93 10.93
N PHE A 267 14.48 1.96 12.22
CA PHE A 267 13.51 2.29 13.28
C PHE A 267 12.97 3.72 13.13
N GLN A 268 13.84 4.70 12.87
CA GLN A 268 13.45 6.09 12.66
C GLN A 268 12.59 6.25 11.40
N ALA A 269 12.86 5.49 10.35
CA ALA A 269 11.98 5.44 9.18
C ALA A 269 10.60 4.82 9.50
N PHE A 270 10.56 3.79 10.35
CA PHE A 270 9.30 3.25 10.87
C PHE A 270 8.53 4.30 11.68
N GLU A 271 9.20 5.02 12.58
CA GLU A 271 8.61 6.12 13.33
C GLU A 271 8.11 7.25 12.42
N LEU A 272 8.89 7.66 11.42
CA LEU A 272 8.50 8.68 10.44
C LEU A 272 7.26 8.27 9.65
N SER A 273 7.13 6.97 9.32
CA SER A 273 5.93 6.43 8.70
C SER A 273 4.70 6.52 9.61
N VAL A 274 4.87 6.32 10.93
CA VAL A 274 3.79 6.48 11.91
C VAL A 274 3.48 7.96 12.16
N GLU A 275 4.49 8.83 12.19
CA GLU A 275 4.28 10.28 12.26
C GLU A 275 3.50 10.78 11.05
N TYR A 276 3.84 10.34 9.84
CA TYR A 276 3.05 10.67 8.64
C TYR A 276 1.56 10.34 8.83
N LEU A 277 1.24 9.13 9.30
CA LEU A 277 -0.14 8.72 9.57
C LEU A 277 -0.77 9.54 10.70
N GLU A 278 -0.07 9.77 11.81
CA GLU A 278 -0.55 10.61 12.91
C GLU A 278 -0.91 12.01 12.42
N ARG A 279 -0.05 12.65 11.63
CA ARG A 279 -0.25 13.99 11.10
C ARG A 279 -1.40 14.04 10.09
N MET A 280 -1.51 13.03 9.22
CA MET A 280 -2.62 12.88 8.26
C MET A 280 -3.98 12.93 8.96
N PHE A 281 -4.16 12.16 10.04
CA PHE A 281 -5.43 12.12 10.77
C PHE A 281 -5.60 13.34 11.68
N TRP A 282 -4.52 13.76 12.36
CA TRP A 282 -4.55 14.92 13.26
C TRP A 282 -5.02 16.19 12.54
N ARG A 283 -4.47 16.49 11.35
CA ARG A 283 -4.84 17.71 10.60
C ARG A 283 -6.31 17.72 10.20
N GLU A 284 -6.91 16.57 9.95
CA GLU A 284 -8.34 16.47 9.62
C GLU A 284 -9.20 16.69 10.87
N THR A 285 -8.87 15.98 11.95
CA THR A 285 -9.57 16.07 13.23
C THR A 285 -9.62 17.49 13.76
N VAL A 286 -8.48 18.18 13.86
CA VAL A 286 -8.43 19.53 14.47
C VAL A 286 -9.17 20.59 13.65
N VAL A 287 -9.24 20.43 12.33
CA VAL A 287 -9.96 21.35 11.46
C VAL A 287 -11.47 21.13 11.55
N ILE A 288 -11.91 19.88 11.54
CA ILE A 288 -13.34 19.53 11.75
C ILE A 288 -13.80 20.01 13.14
N GLU A 289 -13.02 19.73 14.19
CA GLU A 289 -13.32 20.17 15.57
C GLU A 289 -13.38 21.69 15.71
N ARG A 290 -12.56 22.44 14.97
CA ARG A 290 -12.64 23.90 14.94
C ARG A 290 -13.90 24.38 14.22
N ALA A 291 -14.25 23.76 13.09
CA ALA A 291 -15.40 24.16 12.27
C ALA A 291 -16.76 23.97 12.96
N VAL A 292 -16.87 23.00 13.88
CA VAL A 292 -18.10 22.76 14.64
C VAL A 292 -18.29 23.73 15.83
N LYS A 293 -17.23 24.42 16.28
CA LYS A 293 -17.34 25.40 17.38
C LYS A 293 -17.98 26.69 16.88
N THR A 294 -19.17 27.01 17.40
CA THR A 294 -19.92 28.23 17.06
C THR A 294 -20.01 29.15 18.28
N PRO A 295 -19.64 30.45 18.17
CA PRO A 295 -19.06 31.10 16.99
C PRO A 295 -17.62 30.63 16.71
N ILE A 296 -17.22 30.66 15.43
CA ILE A 296 -15.83 30.38 15.05
C ILE A 296 -14.97 31.59 15.47
N GLU A 297 -14.13 31.40 16.48
CA GLU A 297 -13.21 32.43 16.95
C GLU A 297 -12.04 32.64 15.96
N ARG A 298 -11.85 33.89 15.49
CA ARG A 298 -10.80 34.26 14.53
C ARG A 298 -9.40 33.97 15.04
N ALA A 299 -9.01 34.55 16.17
CA ALA A 299 -7.67 34.37 16.76
C ALA A 299 -7.29 32.89 16.93
N ALA A 300 -8.29 32.09 17.29
CA ALA A 300 -8.11 30.68 17.57
C ALA A 300 -8.06 29.84 16.26
N SER A 301 -8.67 30.31 15.17
CA SER A 301 -8.52 29.76 13.81
C SER A 301 -7.15 30.11 13.23
N ASP A 302 -6.67 31.34 13.46
CA ASP A 302 -5.35 31.80 13.03
C ASP A 302 -4.23 31.00 13.68
N GLN A 303 -4.33 30.78 14.99
CA GLN A 303 -3.38 29.94 15.73
C GLN A 303 -3.37 28.51 15.21
N LEU A 304 -4.56 27.96 14.90
CA LEU A 304 -4.68 26.60 14.37
C LEU A 304 -3.97 26.45 13.02
N ILE A 305 -4.24 27.34 12.05
CA ILE A 305 -3.64 27.19 10.72
C ILE A 305 -2.13 27.39 10.73
N ARG A 306 -1.61 28.28 11.60
CA ARG A 306 -0.17 28.42 11.81
C ARG A 306 0.46 27.15 12.37
N ALA A 307 -0.19 26.53 13.36
CA ALA A 307 0.29 25.27 13.95
C ALA A 307 0.26 24.11 12.93
N ILE A 308 -0.76 24.07 12.06
CA ILE A 308 -0.81 23.09 10.96
C ILE A 308 0.34 23.33 9.97
N ALA A 309 0.52 24.58 9.51
CA ALA A 309 1.56 24.92 8.55
C ALA A 309 2.98 24.59 9.05
N GLU A 310 3.28 24.91 10.32
CA GLU A 310 4.57 24.60 10.95
C GLU A 310 4.82 23.09 10.98
N ARG A 311 3.85 22.31 11.46
CA ARG A 311 3.98 20.84 11.54
C ARG A 311 4.07 20.19 10.16
N ASP A 312 3.30 20.68 9.19
CA ASP A 312 3.34 20.19 7.81
C ASP A 312 4.74 20.41 7.20
N GLN A 313 5.33 21.59 7.42
CA GLN A 313 6.67 21.93 6.92
C GLN A 313 7.77 21.08 7.56
N LEU A 314 7.69 20.83 8.87
CA LEU A 314 8.62 19.96 9.56
C LEU A 314 8.56 18.53 9.01
N LEU A 315 7.35 17.97 8.84
CA LEU A 315 7.19 16.63 8.28
C LEU A 315 7.60 16.55 6.81
N ALA A 316 7.28 17.57 5.99
CA ALA A 316 7.74 17.63 4.59
C ALA A 316 9.27 17.59 4.50
N SER A 317 9.96 18.33 5.38
CA SER A 317 11.42 18.35 5.44
C SER A 317 11.98 16.98 5.84
N ALA A 318 11.38 16.32 6.84
CA ALA A 318 11.79 14.99 7.28
C ALA A 318 11.59 13.93 6.19
N LEU A 319 10.42 13.91 5.53
CA LEU A 319 10.13 12.99 4.43
C LEU A 319 11.03 13.23 3.21
N SER A 320 11.33 14.50 2.89
CA SER A 320 12.25 14.83 1.81
C SER A 320 13.67 14.32 2.11
N LYS A 321 14.13 14.48 3.36
CA LYS A 321 15.43 13.99 3.80
C LYS A 321 15.52 12.47 3.70
N ASP A 322 14.55 11.74 4.27
CA ASP A 322 14.48 10.27 4.16
C ASP A 322 14.49 9.80 2.70
N TRP A 323 13.70 10.45 1.85
CA TRP A 323 13.68 10.12 0.42
C TRP A 323 15.06 10.26 -0.22
N ASP A 324 15.78 11.35 0.06
CA ASP A 324 17.07 11.64 -0.57
C ASP A 324 18.20 10.73 -0.08
N GLU A 325 18.05 10.10 1.10
CA GLU A 325 19.00 9.10 1.61
C GLU A 325 18.87 7.76 0.88
N GLY A 326 17.66 7.38 0.49
CA GLY A 326 17.36 6.05 -0.04
C GLY A 326 17.02 5.98 -1.53
N ARG A 327 16.66 7.10 -2.14
CA ARG A 327 16.11 7.20 -3.50
C ARG A 327 16.74 8.36 -4.26
N PHE A 328 16.52 8.38 -5.57
CA PHE A 328 16.98 9.49 -6.40
C PHE A 328 16.22 10.78 -6.03
N SER A 329 16.98 11.81 -5.65
CA SER A 329 16.43 13.11 -5.25
C SER A 329 15.73 13.88 -6.38
N ASN A 330 16.00 13.50 -7.62
CA ASN A 330 15.37 14.02 -8.84
C ASN A 330 14.28 13.10 -9.41
N ALA A 331 13.85 12.05 -8.69
CA ALA A 331 12.77 11.19 -9.13
C ALA A 331 11.47 11.99 -9.36
N ALA A 332 10.80 11.76 -10.50
CA ALA A 332 9.55 12.44 -10.84
C ALA A 332 8.48 12.26 -9.74
N ALA A 333 8.34 11.06 -9.19
CA ALA A 333 7.38 10.74 -8.12
C ALA A 333 7.55 11.55 -6.82
N LYS A 334 8.68 12.25 -6.64
CA LYS A 334 8.90 13.20 -5.54
C LYS A 334 8.31 14.59 -5.84
N ARG A 335 8.34 15.04 -7.10
CA ARG A 335 8.17 16.46 -7.45
C ARG A 335 6.94 16.76 -8.31
N GLU A 336 6.44 15.77 -9.04
CA GLU A 336 5.37 15.95 -10.01
C GLU A 336 4.44 14.74 -10.09
N PRO A 337 3.21 14.90 -10.58
CA PRO A 337 2.33 13.77 -10.82
C PRO A 337 2.93 12.85 -11.90
N VAL A 338 3.19 11.60 -11.55
CA VAL A 338 3.60 10.57 -12.50
C VAL A 338 2.37 9.91 -13.13
N PHE A 339 2.45 9.65 -14.44
CA PHE A 339 1.42 8.90 -15.17
C PHE A 339 1.11 7.56 -14.49
N ASP A 340 -0.18 7.17 -14.49
CA ASP A 340 -0.72 5.98 -13.80
C ASP A 340 -0.56 5.93 -12.26
N LEU A 341 0.04 6.95 -11.62
CA LEU A 341 0.04 7.06 -10.16
C LEU A 341 -1.10 7.96 -9.67
N GLN A 342 -1.90 7.44 -8.74
CA GLN A 342 -2.92 8.23 -8.06
C GLN A 342 -2.29 9.09 -6.95
N PRO A 343 -3.00 10.10 -6.41
CA PRO A 343 -2.47 10.92 -5.32
C PRO A 343 -1.95 10.10 -4.13
N LYS A 344 -2.69 9.09 -3.68
CA LYS A 344 -2.27 8.18 -2.59
C LYS A 344 -0.96 7.43 -2.87
N ASP A 345 -0.56 7.33 -4.13
CA ASP A 345 0.60 6.57 -4.56
C ASP A 345 1.91 7.37 -4.47
N GLN A 346 1.82 8.68 -4.18
CA GLN A 346 2.95 9.61 -4.18
C GLN A 346 2.99 10.39 -2.85
N LEU A 347 3.31 9.68 -1.76
CA LEU A 347 3.23 10.17 -0.39
C LEU A 347 3.93 11.52 -0.19
N LEU A 348 5.21 11.61 -0.57
CA LEU A 348 6.01 12.82 -0.38
C LEU A 348 5.48 13.98 -1.23
N PHE A 349 5.21 13.74 -2.52
CA PHE A 349 4.69 14.77 -3.42
C PHE A 349 3.35 15.36 -2.91
N GLN A 350 2.42 14.52 -2.45
CA GLN A 350 1.16 15.03 -1.89
C GLN A 350 1.39 15.83 -0.61
N TRP A 351 2.32 15.41 0.24
CA TRP A 351 2.63 16.11 1.47
C TRP A 351 3.30 17.47 1.22
N GLU A 352 4.22 17.57 0.25
CA GLU A 352 4.82 18.85 -0.17
C GLU A 352 3.74 19.84 -0.65
N ARG A 353 2.78 19.38 -1.45
CA ARG A 353 1.65 20.20 -1.89
C ARG A 353 0.78 20.65 -0.72
N ALA A 354 0.49 19.75 0.21
CA ALA A 354 -0.30 20.06 1.38
C ALA A 354 0.39 21.06 2.31
N SER A 355 1.71 20.93 2.49
CA SER A 355 2.55 21.87 3.25
C SER A 355 2.61 23.25 2.61
N ALA A 356 2.79 23.33 1.29
CA ALA A 356 2.74 24.61 0.57
C ALA A 356 1.36 25.29 0.70
N TYR A 357 0.29 24.50 0.62
CA TYR A 357 -1.07 25.00 0.75
C TYR A 357 -1.37 25.48 2.18
N SER A 358 -1.03 24.72 3.22
CA SER A 358 -1.24 25.15 4.60
C SER A 358 -0.39 26.38 4.96
N ALA A 359 0.83 26.48 4.45
CA ALA A 359 1.63 27.70 4.55
C ALA A 359 0.96 28.93 3.89
N SER A 360 0.35 28.74 2.71
CA SER A 360 -0.40 29.82 2.05
C SER A 360 -1.61 30.28 2.88
N LEU A 361 -2.33 29.36 3.51
CA LEU A 361 -3.43 29.69 4.41
C LEU A 361 -2.95 30.36 5.72
N ALA A 362 -1.79 29.97 6.24
CA ALA A 362 -1.21 30.63 7.40
C ALA A 362 -0.74 32.07 7.10
N SER A 363 -0.39 32.37 5.83
CA SER A 363 -0.06 33.72 5.36
C SER A 363 -1.29 34.60 5.11
N ASP A 364 -2.45 34.01 4.83
CA ASP A 364 -3.76 34.67 4.72
C ASP A 364 -4.81 33.96 5.61
N PRO A 365 -4.76 34.13 6.95
CA PRO A 365 -5.68 33.44 7.86
C PRO A 365 -7.15 33.78 7.65
N GLU A 366 -7.46 34.97 7.10
CA GLU A 366 -8.84 35.36 6.76
C GLU A 366 -9.44 34.43 5.69
N ARG A 367 -8.64 33.93 4.74
CA ARG A 367 -9.09 32.90 3.79
C ARG A 367 -9.45 31.59 4.50
N PHE A 368 -8.62 31.14 5.43
CA PHE A 368 -8.91 29.95 6.23
C PHE A 368 -10.19 30.11 7.04
N HIS A 369 -10.35 31.25 7.72
CA HIS A 369 -11.56 31.56 8.49
C HIS A 369 -12.83 31.54 7.62
N ARG A 370 -12.80 32.17 6.43
CA ARG A 370 -13.94 32.12 5.47
C ARG A 370 -14.30 30.70 5.04
N LEU A 371 -13.31 29.83 4.84
CA LEU A 371 -13.56 28.43 4.50
C LEU A 371 -14.29 27.70 5.63
N LEU A 372 -13.87 27.91 6.88
CA LEU A 372 -14.56 27.35 8.05
C LEU A 372 -16.01 27.85 8.17
N GLU A 373 -16.25 29.16 8.02
CA GLU A 373 -17.59 29.75 8.10
C GLU A 373 -18.53 29.24 6.99
N SER A 374 -18.02 29.04 5.78
CA SER A 374 -18.81 28.56 4.64
C SER A 374 -19.41 27.17 4.90
N SER A 375 -18.64 26.29 5.55
CA SER A 375 -19.10 24.94 5.93
C SER A 375 -20.22 24.99 6.99
N THR A 376 -20.08 25.82 8.03
CA THR A 376 -21.10 25.97 9.08
C THR A 376 -22.44 26.41 8.49
N ARG A 377 -22.42 27.33 7.51
CA ARG A 377 -23.65 27.78 6.82
C ARG A 377 -24.31 26.65 6.05
N MET A 378 -23.54 25.85 5.31
CA MET A 378 -24.07 24.72 4.52
C MET A 378 -24.73 23.67 5.42
N ARG A 379 -24.10 23.30 6.55
CA ARG A 379 -24.68 22.35 7.51
C ARG A 379 -25.99 22.86 8.13
N SER A 380 -26.03 24.15 8.49
CA SER A 380 -27.25 24.74 9.04
C SER A 380 -28.42 24.81 8.03
N ALA A 381 -28.11 24.77 6.72
CA ALA A 381 -29.12 24.74 5.67
C ALA A 381 -29.64 23.32 5.44
N SER A 382 -28.77 22.31 5.48
CA SER A 382 -29.18 20.89 5.33
C SER A 382 -29.99 20.37 6.52
N GLU A 383 -29.78 20.88 7.73
CA GLU A 383 -30.59 20.50 8.91
C GLU A 383 -32.00 21.12 8.90
N ARG A 384 -32.25 22.12 8.02
CA ARG A 384 -33.54 22.82 7.91
C ARG A 384 -34.39 22.36 6.72
N SER A 385 -33.85 21.51 5.84
CA SER A 385 -34.53 20.87 4.72
C SER A 385 -34.87 19.43 5.06
#